data_AF-A0A0B7BTQ1-F1
#
_entry.id   AF-A0A0B7BTQ1-F1
#
_cell.length_a   1.000
_cell.length_b   1.000
_cell.length_c   1.000
_cell.angle_alpha   90.00
_cell.angle_beta   90.00
_cell.angle_gamma   90.00
#
_symmetry.space_group_name_H-M   'P 1'
#
loop_
_entity.id
_entity.type
_entity.pdbx_description
1 polymer ?
#
loop_
_entity_poly.entity_id
_entity_poly.type
_entity_poly.pdbx_seq_one_letter_code
_entity_poly.pdbx_strand_id
1 'polypeptide(L)'
;MWLPRWNYKRANWKQYGALTDANVERINMHDKKNVRIVARELSEAILKAAWETIPRVARKDYKPYWTAEVQKLENDLELARSEAEQAQSVMTNTADKAAAAKYKREVRRSARQSWVDKT
;
A
#
# COMPACT_ATOMS: atom_id res chain seq x y z
N MET A 1 -6.51 -14.45 4.29
CA MET A 1 -7.58 -13.56 3.82
C MET A 1 -6.93 -12.25 3.34
N TRP A 2 -6.89 -11.98 2.03
CA TRP A 2 -6.28 -10.76 1.50
C TRP A 2 -7.29 -9.61 1.61
N LEU A 3 -6.98 -8.57 2.40
CA LEU A 3 -7.75 -7.34 2.39
C LEU A 3 -7.55 -6.65 1.03
N PRO A 4 -8.60 -6.36 0.24
CA PRO A 4 -8.46 -5.61 -0.99
C PRO A 4 -7.90 -4.22 -0.67
N ARG A 5 -6.69 -3.94 -1.16
CA ARG A 5 -6.06 -2.62 -1.03
C ARG A 5 -6.51 -1.75 -2.20
N TRP A 6 -7.50 -0.92 -1.93
CA TRP A 6 -8.07 0.04 -2.87
C TRP A 6 -7.08 1.18 -3.18
N ASN A 7 -6.98 1.60 -4.44
CA ASN A 7 -6.17 2.75 -4.84
C ASN A 7 -7.05 4.01 -4.95
N TYR A 8 -7.22 4.68 -3.82
CA TYR A 8 -8.04 5.89 -3.70
C TYR A 8 -7.52 7.09 -4.52
N LYS A 9 -6.21 7.17 -4.81
CA LYS A 9 -5.63 8.27 -5.62
C LYS A 9 -6.02 8.16 -7.09
N ARG A 10 -6.28 6.95 -7.60
CA ARG A 10 -6.71 6.71 -8.99
C ARG A 10 -8.21 6.43 -9.12
N ALA A 11 -8.96 6.59 -8.03
CA ALA A 11 -10.40 6.38 -8.04
C ALA A 11 -11.09 7.44 -8.90
N ASN A 12 -12.07 7.02 -9.69
CA ASN A 12 -12.95 7.95 -10.38
C ASN A 12 -14.10 8.34 -9.44
N TRP A 13 -13.86 9.31 -8.55
CA TRP A 13 -14.84 9.72 -7.52
C TRP A 13 -16.14 10.27 -8.10
N LYS A 14 -16.08 10.92 -9.26
CA LYS A 14 -17.28 11.43 -9.94
C LYS A 14 -18.20 10.29 -10.39
N GLN A 15 -17.61 9.26 -11.00
CA GLN A 15 -18.34 8.06 -11.41
C GLN A 15 -18.80 7.23 -10.20
N TYR A 16 -18.00 7.19 -9.13
CA TYR A 16 -18.36 6.52 -7.89
C TYR A 16 -19.63 7.11 -7.28
N GLY A 17 -19.71 8.44 -7.16
CA GLY A 17 -20.92 9.13 -6.69
C GLY A 17 -22.13 8.77 -7.54
N ALA A 18 -22.04 8.97 -8.85
CA ALA A 18 -23.13 8.67 -9.78
C ALA A 18 -23.63 7.21 -9.71
N LEU A 19 -22.71 6.24 -9.60
CA LEU A 19 -23.07 4.82 -9.47
C LEU A 19 -23.63 4.49 -8.09
N THR A 20 -23.17 5.16 -7.04
CA THR A 20 -23.70 4.97 -5.68
C THR A 20 -25.12 5.46 -5.63
N ASP A 21 -25.39 6.69 -6.10
CA ASP A 21 -26.74 7.28 -6.15
C ASP A 21 -27.68 6.37 -6.96
N ALA A 22 -27.28 5.97 -8.17
CA ALA A 22 -28.08 5.08 -9.01
C ALA A 22 -28.32 3.69 -8.40
N ASN A 23 -27.39 3.16 -7.60
CA ASN A 23 -27.56 1.88 -6.92
C ASN A 23 -28.44 1.99 -5.68
N VAL A 24 -28.38 3.12 -4.95
CA VAL A 24 -29.20 3.38 -3.76
C VAL A 24 -30.65 3.68 -4.15
N GLU A 25 -30.90 4.41 -5.24
CA GLU A 25 -32.25 4.68 -5.77
C GLU A 25 -33.01 3.40 -6.14
N ARG A 26 -32.29 2.32 -6.49
CA ARG A 26 -32.87 1.01 -6.80
C ARG A 26 -33.28 0.20 -5.57
N ILE A 27 -32.89 0.63 -4.37
CA ILE A 27 -33.24 -0.05 -3.12
C ILE A 27 -34.71 0.27 -2.82
N ASN A 28 -35.59 -0.71 -2.99
CA ASN A 28 -37.01 -0.54 -2.66
C ASN A 28 -37.19 -0.37 -1.15
N MET A 29 -37.45 0.86 -0.71
CA MET A 29 -37.72 1.23 0.69
C MET A 29 -39.22 1.20 1.04
N HIS A 30 -40.11 0.99 0.07
CA HIS A 30 -41.56 1.02 0.28
C HIS A 30 -42.13 -0.28 0.85
N ASP A 31 -41.42 -1.40 0.66
CA ASP A 31 -41.76 -2.65 1.32
C ASP A 31 -41.40 -2.56 2.81
N LYS A 32 -42.19 -3.19 3.70
CA LYS A 32 -41.88 -3.35 5.13
C LYS A 32 -40.67 -4.29 5.33
N LYS A 33 -39.50 -3.88 4.85
CA LYS A 33 -38.25 -4.61 5.00
C LYS A 33 -37.69 -4.40 6.40
N ASN A 34 -37.10 -5.45 6.94
CA ASN A 34 -36.32 -5.34 8.16
C ASN A 34 -35.12 -4.41 7.93
N VAL A 35 -34.86 -3.49 8.87
CA VAL A 35 -33.74 -2.53 8.82
C VAL A 35 -32.40 -3.19 8.54
N ARG A 36 -32.17 -4.40 9.08
CA ARG A 36 -30.95 -5.18 8.83
C ARG A 36 -30.77 -5.56 7.36
N ILE A 37 -31.87 -5.87 6.66
CA ILE A 37 -31.84 -6.23 5.25
C ILE A 37 -31.52 -4.98 4.41
N VAL A 38 -32.16 -3.86 4.72
CA VAL A 38 -31.90 -2.57 4.05
C VAL A 38 -30.45 -2.13 4.25
N ALA A 39 -29.91 -2.25 5.47
CA ALA A 39 -28.52 -1.92 5.76
C ALA A 39 -27.53 -2.79 4.96
N ARG A 40 -27.87 -4.07 4.74
CA ARG A 40 -27.07 -4.97 3.90
C ARG A 40 -27.13 -4.56 2.43
N GLU A 41 -28.32 -4.32 1.89
CA GLU A 41 -28.52 -3.88 0.49
C GLU A 41 -27.77 -2.56 0.22
N LEU A 42 -27.81 -1.61 1.16
CA LEU A 42 -27.05 -0.37 1.09
C LEU A 42 -25.53 -0.62 1.08
N SER A 43 -25.05 -1.48 1.98
CA SER A 43 -23.62 -1.85 2.02
C SER A 43 -23.16 -2.50 0.72
N GLU A 44 -23.98 -3.37 0.13
CA GLU A 44 -23.70 -4.03 -1.14
C GLU A 44 -23.71 -3.04 -2.32
N ALA A 45 -24.64 -2.08 -2.33
CA ALA A 45 -24.72 -1.02 -3.34
C ALA A 45 -23.46 -0.12 -3.33
N ILE A 46 -23.04 0.31 -2.14
CA ILE A 46 -21.82 1.11 -1.93
C ILE A 46 -20.59 0.31 -2.36
N LEU A 47 -20.52 -0.97 -1.97
CA LEU A 47 -19.41 -1.85 -2.32
C LEU A 47 -19.34 -2.03 -3.84
N LYS A 48 -20.46 -2.31 -4.51
CA LYS A 48 -20.53 -2.48 -5.96
C LYS A 48 -20.02 -1.25 -6.70
N ALA A 49 -20.48 -0.06 -6.33
CA ALA A 49 -19.98 1.19 -6.91
C ALA A 49 -18.47 1.35 -6.72
N ALA A 50 -17.95 0.99 -5.53
CA ALA A 50 -16.51 1.04 -5.26
C ALA A 50 -15.74 0.09 -6.18
N TRP A 51 -16.22 -1.15 -6.36
CA TRP A 51 -15.58 -2.17 -7.19
C TRP A 51 -15.41 -1.73 -8.65
N GLU A 52 -16.39 -1.01 -9.18
CA GLU A 52 -16.39 -0.56 -10.58
C GLU A 52 -15.52 0.68 -10.81
N THR A 53 -15.25 1.49 -9.78
CA THR A 53 -14.68 2.85 -9.93
C THR A 53 -13.34 3.07 -9.23
N ILE A 54 -13.01 2.22 -8.26
CA ILE A 54 -11.77 2.32 -7.50
C ILE A 54 -10.84 1.18 -7.93
N PRO A 55 -9.75 1.48 -8.65
CA PRO A 55 -8.84 0.46 -9.12
C PRO A 55 -8.20 -0.34 -7.99
N ARG A 56 -8.10 -1.65 -8.20
CA ARG A 56 -7.39 -2.60 -7.33
C ARG A 56 -5.95 -2.71 -7.78
N VAL A 57 -5.18 -1.67 -7.56
CA VAL A 57 -3.78 -1.64 -7.96
C VAL A 57 -2.92 -1.35 -6.74
N ALA A 58 -2.60 -2.41 -6.01
CA ALA A 58 -1.30 -2.50 -5.37
C ALA A 58 -0.42 -3.29 -6.34
N ARG A 59 0.69 -2.72 -6.85
CA ARG A 59 1.67 -3.59 -7.54
C ARG A 59 2.13 -4.60 -6.49
N LYS A 60 2.18 -5.89 -6.84
CA LYS A 60 2.55 -6.97 -5.93
C LYS A 60 3.85 -6.68 -5.16
N ASP A 61 4.77 -6.00 -5.83
CA ASP A 61 6.09 -5.60 -5.30
C ASP A 61 6.23 -4.08 -5.11
N TYR A 62 5.11 -3.33 -5.01
CA TYR A 62 5.19 -1.90 -4.76
C TYR A 62 5.70 -1.65 -3.35
N LYS A 63 6.98 -1.32 -3.26
CA LYS A 63 7.62 -0.78 -2.07
C LYS A 63 7.64 0.75 -2.22
N PRO A 64 6.63 1.49 -1.72
CA PRO A 64 6.56 2.95 -1.87
C PRO A 64 7.73 3.69 -1.20
N TYR A 65 8.44 3.01 -0.31
CA TYR A 65 9.64 3.51 0.36
C TYR A 65 10.94 3.15 -0.35
N TRP A 66 10.86 2.42 -1.47
CA TRP A 66 12.02 1.98 -2.23
C TRP A 66 12.44 3.07 -3.20
N THR A 67 13.22 4.00 -2.69
CA THR A 67 13.77 5.13 -3.44
C THR A 67 15.10 4.75 -4.09
N ALA A 68 15.59 5.59 -5.00
CA ALA A 68 16.93 5.42 -5.59
C ALA A 68 18.04 5.42 -4.51
N GLU A 69 17.84 6.15 -3.41
CA GLU A 69 18.75 6.16 -2.27
C GLU A 69 18.76 4.82 -1.52
N VAL A 70 17.58 4.24 -1.27
CA VAL A 70 17.46 2.91 -0.65
C VAL A 70 18.10 1.84 -1.53
N GLN A 71 17.89 1.90 -2.85
CA GLN A 71 18.52 0.97 -3.79
C GLN A 71 20.05 1.11 -3.79
N LYS A 72 20.57 2.33 -3.75
CA LYS A 72 22.01 2.56 -3.65
C LYS A 72 22.59 1.94 -2.37
N LEU A 73 21.93 2.15 -1.23
CA LEU A 73 22.37 1.59 0.06
C LEU A 73 22.26 0.05 0.11
N GLU A 74 21.30 -0.55 -0.60
CA GLU A 74 21.23 -2.01 -0.78
C GLU A 74 22.48 -2.51 -1.51
N ASN A 75 22.84 -1.88 -2.63
CA ASN A 75 24.01 -2.26 -3.41
C ASN A 75 25.31 -2.08 -2.60
N ASP A 76 25.43 -0.97 -1.86
CA ASP A 76 26.59 -0.70 -0.99
C ASP A 76 26.71 -1.75 0.12
N LEU A 77 25.58 -2.23 0.65
CA LEU A 77 25.53 -3.28 1.66
C LEU A 77 25.92 -4.63 1.08
N GLU A 78 25.46 -4.97 -0.12
CA GLU A 78 25.82 -6.21 -0.80
C GLU A 78 27.32 -6.27 -1.10
N LEU A 79 27.91 -5.14 -1.53
CA LEU A 79 29.36 -5.03 -1.72
C LEU A 79 30.12 -5.20 -0.41
N ALA A 80 29.75 -4.46 0.65
CA ALA A 80 30.40 -4.55 1.95
C ALA A 80 30.31 -5.96 2.55
N ARG A 81 29.20 -6.66 2.32
CA ARG A 81 29.01 -8.04 2.73
C ARG A 81 29.94 -8.99 1.98
N SER A 82 30.04 -8.84 0.65
CA SER A 82 30.95 -9.66 -0.16
C SER A 82 32.41 -9.48 0.29
N GLU A 83 32.82 -8.24 0.57
CA GLU A 83 34.16 -7.93 1.09
C GLU A 83 34.39 -8.50 2.50
N ALA A 84 33.38 -8.45 3.37
CA ALA A 84 33.45 -9.05 4.70
C ALA A 84 33.60 -10.57 4.65
N GLU A 85 32.84 -11.23 3.78
CA GLU A 85 32.88 -12.69 3.58
C GLU A 85 34.23 -13.16 2.98
N GLN A 86 34.83 -12.37 2.09
CA GLN A 86 36.14 -12.68 1.49
C GLN A 86 37.31 -12.40 2.44
N ALA A 87 37.38 -11.20 3.01
CA ALA A 87 38.54 -10.77 3.80
C ALA A 87 38.51 -11.30 5.23
N GLN A 88 37.33 -11.64 5.77
CA GLN A 88 37.11 -12.16 7.13
C GLN A 88 37.85 -11.39 8.23
N SER A 89 37.95 -10.07 8.06
CA SER A 89 38.69 -9.18 8.97
C SER A 89 37.77 -8.40 9.89
N VAL A 90 38.30 -7.91 11.02
CA VAL A 90 37.54 -7.03 11.93
C VAL A 90 37.13 -5.72 11.25
N MET A 91 38.00 -5.18 10.38
CA MET A 91 37.72 -3.93 9.67
C MET A 91 36.59 -4.09 8.66
N THR A 92 36.62 -5.15 7.84
CA THR A 92 35.57 -5.42 6.84
C THR A 92 34.25 -5.78 7.49
N ASN A 93 34.25 -6.53 8.60
CA ASN A 93 33.05 -6.76 9.41
C ASN A 93 32.47 -5.47 10.01
N THR A 94 33.33 -4.54 10.44
CA THR A 94 32.88 -3.24 10.97
C THR A 94 32.24 -2.39 9.86
N ALA A 95 32.82 -2.42 8.66
CA ALA A 95 32.27 -1.74 7.49
C ALA A 95 30.90 -2.31 7.08
N ASP A 96 30.74 -3.63 7.03
CA ASP A 96 29.44 -4.30 6.77
C ASP A 96 28.39 -3.89 7.81
N LYS A 97 28.73 -3.95 9.11
CA LYS A 97 27.84 -3.50 10.19
C LYS A 97 27.41 -2.03 10.03
N ALA A 98 28.34 -1.16 9.61
CA ALA A 98 28.05 0.25 9.36
C ALA A 98 27.13 0.46 8.14
N ALA A 99 27.36 -0.26 7.04
CA ALA A 99 26.50 -0.25 5.86
C ALA A 99 25.08 -0.76 6.21
N ALA A 100 24.98 -1.86 6.96
CA ALA A 100 23.73 -2.40 7.48
C ALA A 100 22.96 -1.40 8.35
N ALA A 101 23.64 -0.65 9.21
CA ALA A 101 23.02 0.38 10.03
C ALA A 101 22.45 1.53 9.19
N LYS A 102 23.21 2.01 8.19
CA LYS A 102 22.78 3.07 7.26
C LYS A 102 21.56 2.63 6.45
N TYR A 103 21.62 1.46 5.83
CA TYR A 103 20.50 0.88 5.08
C TYR A 103 19.23 0.79 5.93
N LYS A 104 19.31 0.18 7.12
CA LYS A 104 18.16 0.05 8.03
C LYS A 104 17.56 1.40 8.43
N ARG A 105 18.41 2.40 8.67
CA ARG A 105 17.96 3.75 9.02
C ARG A 105 17.17 4.37 7.85
N GLU A 106 17.70 4.29 6.64
CA GLU A 106 17.08 4.93 5.48
C GLU A 106 15.78 4.23 5.06
N VAL A 107 15.74 2.89 5.08
CA VAL A 107 14.49 2.14 4.85
C VAL A 107 13.40 2.57 5.84
N ARG A 108 13.74 2.73 7.14
CA ARG A 108 12.78 3.18 8.15
C ARG A 108 12.32 4.63 7.90
N ARG A 109 13.24 5.52 7.54
CA ARG A 109 12.94 6.92 7.23
C ARG A 109 12.04 7.03 6.01
N SER A 110 12.44 6.42 4.90
CA SER A 110 11.69 6.38 3.66
C SER A 110 10.32 5.72 3.83
N ALA A 111 10.21 4.67 4.66
CA ALA A 111 8.92 4.08 5.03
C ALA A 111 8.01 5.10 5.71
N ARG A 112 8.49 5.80 6.74
CA ARG A 112 7.71 6.83 7.45
C ARG A 112 7.29 7.96 6.52
N GLN A 113 8.19 8.47 5.68
CA GLN A 113 7.87 9.53 4.73
C GLN A 113 6.80 9.08 3.73
N SER A 114 6.91 7.85 3.21
CA SER A 114 5.92 7.29 2.28
C SER A 114 4.53 7.12 2.89
N TRP A 115 4.40 7.14 4.22
CA TRP A 115 3.10 7.17 4.90
C TRP A 115 2.54 8.58 4.97
N VAL A 116 3.39 9.56 5.29
CA VAL A 116 3.02 10.99 5.30
C VAL A 116 2.52 11.43 3.93
N ASP A 117 3.21 11.06 2.84
CA ASP A 117 2.82 11.47 1.47
C ASP A 117 1.51 10.78 0.97
N LYS A 118 0.94 9.88 1.77
CA LYS A 118 -0.32 9.17 1.48
C LYS A 118 -1.50 9.66 2.34
N THR A 119 -1.24 10.29 3.47
CA THR A 119 -2.24 10.92 4.36
C THR A 119 -2.41 12.39 4.01
#